data_AF-A0A2E3KLY4-F1
#
_entry.id   AF-A0A2E3KLY4-F1
#
_cell.length_a   1.000
_cell.length_b   1.000
_cell.length_c   1.000
_cell.angle_alpha   90.00
_cell.angle_beta   90.00
_cell.angle_gamma   90.00
#
_symmetry.space_group_name_H-M   'P 1'
#
loop_
_entity.id
_entity.type
_entity.pdbx_description
1 polymer ?
#
loop_
_entity_poly.entity_id
_entity_poly.type
_entity_poly.pdbx_seq_one_letter_code
_entity_poly.pdbx_strand_id
1 'polypeptide(L)'
;MDVQGWTFLIVGVTFALYIGIAIASRARSTGEFYVAGKGVSPLANGMATAADWMSAASFISMAGLIAFTGYDNSSFLMGWTGGYVLLALLLAPYLRKCGKFTGSEVSGDRVYSP
;
A
#
# COMPACT_ATOMS: atom_id res chain seq x y z
N MET A 1 26.56 -20.20 3.23
CA MET A 1 25.16 -20.67 3.05
C MET A 1 24.81 -20.49 1.59
N ASP A 2 24.19 -21.49 0.97
CA ASP A 2 23.75 -21.42 -0.42
C ASP A 2 22.57 -20.45 -0.59
N VAL A 3 22.28 -20.01 -1.81
CA VAL A 3 21.19 -19.08 -2.15
C VAL A 3 19.86 -19.58 -1.60
N GLN A 4 19.58 -20.89 -1.72
CA GLN A 4 18.35 -21.47 -1.18
C GLN A 4 18.27 -21.35 0.35
N GLY A 5 19.41 -21.49 1.04
CA GLY A 5 19.50 -21.30 2.50
C GLY A 5 19.22 -19.86 2.92
N TRP A 6 19.73 -18.88 2.17
CA TRP A 6 19.42 -17.45 2.40
C TRP A 6 17.95 -17.13 2.17
N THR A 7 17.36 -17.67 1.11
CA THR A 7 15.93 -17.49 0.81
C THR A 7 15.06 -17.95 1.96
N PHE A 8 15.28 -19.18 2.46
CA PHE A 8 14.47 -19.71 3.57
C PHE A 8 14.66 -18.91 4.86
N LEU A 9 15.87 -18.45 5.15
CA LEU A 9 16.14 -17.64 6.33
C LEU A 9 15.41 -16.30 6.26
N ILE A 10 15.51 -15.57 5.15
CA ILE A 10 14.88 -14.25 4.98
C ILE A 10 13.36 -14.37 4.98
N VAL A 11 12.80 -15.34 4.25
CA VAL A 11 11.36 -15.58 4.24
C VAL A 11 10.87 -15.98 5.62
N GLY A 12 11.55 -16.91 6.29
CA GLY A 12 11.19 -17.37 7.62
C GLY A 12 11.20 -16.23 8.65
N VAL A 13 12.25 -15.40 8.65
CA VAL A 13 12.39 -14.25 9.56
C VAL A 13 11.31 -13.20 9.30
N THR A 14 11.04 -12.85 8.05
CA THR A 14 10.02 -11.85 7.72
C THR A 14 8.62 -12.33 8.12
N PHE A 15 8.26 -13.58 7.83
CA PHE A 15 6.99 -14.16 8.29
C PHE A 15 6.87 -14.21 9.82
N ALA A 16 7.92 -14.66 10.50
CA ALA A 16 7.93 -14.71 11.96
C ALA A 16 7.74 -13.32 12.59
N LEU A 17 8.42 -12.30 12.03
CA LEU A 17 8.26 -10.91 12.43
C LEU A 17 6.82 -10.42 12.22
N TYR A 18 6.25 -10.62 11.03
CA TYR A 18 4.87 -10.19 10.74
C TYR A 18 3.83 -10.90 11.63
N ILE A 19 4.00 -12.19 11.88
CA ILE A 19 3.13 -12.94 12.79
C ILE A 19 3.27 -12.40 14.22
N GLY A 20 4.49 -12.14 14.68
CA GLY A 20 4.74 -11.53 15.99
C GLY A 20 4.06 -10.17 16.15
N ILE A 21 4.17 -9.31 15.13
CA ILE A 21 3.48 -8.02 15.09
C ILE A 21 1.97 -8.24 15.11
N ALA A 22 1.42 -9.13 14.29
CA ALA A 22 -0.02 -9.40 14.21
C ALA A 22 -0.62 -9.87 15.55
N ILE A 23 0.12 -10.68 16.31
CA ILE A 23 -0.29 -11.11 17.65
C ILE A 23 -0.25 -9.93 18.63
N ALA A 24 0.80 -9.12 18.59
CA ALA A 24 0.96 -7.97 19.48
C ALA A 24 -0.04 -6.83 19.20
N SER A 25 -0.41 -6.64 17.94
CA SER A 25 -1.28 -5.54 17.47
C SER A 25 -2.72 -5.96 17.20
N ARG A 26 -3.23 -6.97 17.93
CA ARG A 26 -4.56 -7.53 17.69
C ARG A 26 -5.67 -6.49 17.97
N ALA A 27 -6.36 -6.06 16.92
CA ALA A 27 -7.44 -5.08 17.01
C ALA A 27 -8.69 -5.66 17.71
N ARG A 28 -9.38 -4.83 18.50
CA ARG A 28 -10.62 -5.20 19.22
C ARG A 28 -11.87 -4.54 18.65
N SER A 29 -11.71 -3.56 17.77
CA SER A 29 -12.83 -2.87 17.12
C SER A 29 -12.55 -2.61 15.64
N THR A 30 -13.62 -2.35 14.87
CA THR A 30 -13.56 -1.97 13.45
C THR A 30 -12.70 -0.72 13.23
N GLY A 31 -12.80 0.27 14.12
CA GLY A 31 -11.99 1.51 14.03
C GLY A 31 -10.50 1.28 14.32
N GLU A 32 -10.17 0.37 15.24
CA GLU A 32 -8.78 -0.05 15.46
C GLU A 32 -8.24 -0.84 14.28
N PHE A 33 -9.07 -1.68 13.66
CA PHE A 33 -8.65 -2.52 12.53
C PHE A 33 -8.43 -1.71 11.25
N TYR A 34 -9.37 -0.83 10.87
CA TYR A 34 -9.31 -0.12 9.58
C TYR A 34 -8.59 1.22 9.60
N VAL A 35 -8.58 1.94 10.73
CA VAL A 35 -7.94 3.27 10.82
C VAL A 35 -6.92 3.37 11.95
N ALA A 36 -6.53 2.25 12.56
CA ALA A 36 -5.57 2.21 13.66
C ALA A 36 -5.93 3.21 14.78
N GLY A 37 -7.22 3.38 15.06
CA GLY A 37 -7.73 4.34 16.05
C GLY A 37 -7.40 5.81 15.76
N LYS A 38 -6.99 6.15 14.53
CA LYS A 38 -6.46 7.47 14.12
C LYS A 38 -5.19 7.88 14.90
N GLY A 39 -4.47 6.93 15.49
CA GLY A 39 -3.27 7.19 16.30
C GLY A 39 -1.96 7.24 15.51
N VAL A 40 -1.96 6.88 14.22
CA VAL A 40 -0.75 6.84 13.39
C VAL A 40 -0.38 8.25 12.92
N SER A 41 0.89 8.62 13.07
CA SER A 41 1.38 9.92 12.62
C SER A 41 1.19 10.11 11.10
N PRO A 42 0.89 11.33 10.63
CA PRO A 42 0.72 11.58 9.19
C PRO A 42 1.93 11.17 8.35
N LEU A 43 3.15 11.36 8.87
CA LEU A 43 4.38 10.97 8.19
C LEU A 43 4.49 9.45 8.06
N ALA A 44 4.27 8.70 9.15
CA ALA A 44 4.31 7.24 9.12
C ALA A 44 3.23 6.67 8.19
N ASN A 45 2.02 7.25 8.22
CA ASN A 45 0.95 6.86 7.32
C ASN A 45 1.30 7.15 5.85
N GLY A 46 1.95 8.29 5.57
CA GLY A 46 2.43 8.64 4.24
C GLY A 46 3.52 7.69 3.73
N MET A 47 4.47 7.31 4.59
CA MET A 47 5.51 6.33 4.24
C MET A 47 4.92 4.94 3.99
N ALA A 48 3.97 4.49 4.82
CA ALA A 48 3.28 3.22 4.60
C ALA A 48 2.52 3.21 3.26
N THR A 49 1.80 4.30 2.97
CA THR A 49 1.09 4.51 1.70
C THR A 49 2.04 4.46 0.49
N ALA A 50 3.20 5.08 0.59
CA ALA A 50 4.23 5.04 -0.46
C ALA A 50 4.88 3.66 -0.62
N ALA A 51 5.06 2.92 0.48
CA ALA A 51 5.57 1.56 0.45
C ALA A 51 4.57 0.60 -0.21
N ASP A 52 3.28 0.71 0.13
CA ASP A 52 2.21 -0.09 -0.48
C ASP A 52 2.02 0.21 -1.97
N TRP A 53 2.25 1.46 -2.38
CA TRP A 53 2.30 1.84 -3.78
C TRP A 53 3.44 1.13 -4.53
N MET A 54 4.61 1.00 -3.88
CA MET A 54 5.78 0.36 -4.44
C MET A 54 5.78 -1.15 -4.21
N SER A 55 5.04 -1.87 -5.05
CA SER A 55 5.08 -3.34 -5.07
C SER A 55 6.33 -3.91 -5.75
N ALA A 56 6.67 -5.17 -5.42
CA ALA A 56 7.75 -5.91 -6.11
C ALA A 56 7.47 -6.05 -7.62
N ALA A 57 6.21 -6.21 -8.01
CA ALA A 57 5.81 -6.25 -9.41
C ALA A 57 6.13 -4.91 -10.10
N SER A 58 5.80 -3.79 -9.46
CA SER A 58 6.11 -2.45 -9.96
C SER A 58 7.62 -2.25 -10.16
N PHE A 59 8.42 -2.67 -9.18
CA PHE A 59 9.87 -2.53 -9.21
C PHE A 59 10.52 -3.38 -10.33
N ILE A 60 10.20 -4.68 -10.38
CA ILE A 60 10.76 -5.61 -11.37
C ILE A 60 10.28 -5.24 -12.77
N SER A 61 8.99 -4.91 -12.93
CA SER A 61 8.44 -4.49 -14.22
C SER A 61 9.14 -3.25 -14.75
N MET A 62 9.49 -2.30 -13.89
CA MET A 62 10.17 -1.09 -14.33
C MET A 62 11.63 -1.34 -14.69
N ALA A 63 12.34 -2.15 -13.88
CA ALA A 63 13.70 -2.57 -14.20
C ALA A 63 13.74 -3.30 -15.56
N GLY A 64 12.77 -4.20 -15.80
CA GLY A 64 12.61 -4.89 -17.08
C GLY A 64 12.33 -3.92 -18.22
N LEU A 65 11.36 -3.03 -18.06
CA LEU A 65 11.01 -2.03 -19.09
C LEU A 65 12.24 -1.21 -19.50
N ILE A 66 12.92 -0.59 -18.54
CA ILE A 66 14.10 0.24 -18.82
C ILE A 66 15.22 -0.58 -19.48
N ALA A 67 15.44 -1.82 -19.02
CA ALA A 67 16.48 -2.69 -19.59
C ALA A 67 16.23 -3.04 -21.07
N PHE A 68 14.97 -3.14 -21.50
CA PHE A 68 14.62 -3.50 -22.89
C PHE A 68 14.31 -2.31 -23.78
N THR A 69 13.76 -1.22 -23.25
CA THR A 69 13.25 -0.09 -24.05
C THR A 69 13.99 1.23 -23.78
N GLY A 70 14.94 1.26 -22.85
CA GLY A 70 15.78 2.41 -22.57
C GLY A 70 15.16 3.43 -21.60
N TYR A 71 15.96 4.44 -21.26
CA TYR A 71 15.68 5.41 -20.19
C TYR A 71 14.47 6.32 -20.47
N ASP A 72 14.11 6.57 -21.73
CA ASP A 72 12.99 7.45 -22.08
C ASP A 72 11.65 6.98 -21.49
N ASN A 73 11.54 5.67 -21.20
CA ASN A 73 10.39 5.05 -20.55
C ASN A 73 10.30 5.38 -19.05
N SER A 74 11.31 6.01 -18.45
CA SER A 74 11.25 6.57 -17.09
C SER A 74 10.16 7.62 -16.93
N SER A 75 9.75 8.27 -18.03
CA SER A 75 8.58 9.16 -18.09
C SER A 75 7.31 8.47 -17.58
N PHE A 76 7.17 7.16 -17.83
CA PHE A 76 6.06 6.35 -17.30
C PHE A 76 6.07 6.31 -15.77
N LEU A 77 7.24 6.23 -15.12
CA LEU A 77 7.37 6.29 -13.66
C LEU A 77 6.84 7.60 -13.12
N MET A 78 7.26 8.70 -13.76
CA MET A 78 6.91 10.06 -13.35
C MET A 78 5.42 10.30 -13.51
N GLY A 79 4.85 9.89 -14.64
CA GLY A 79 3.40 9.98 -14.89
C GLY A 79 2.60 9.13 -13.90
N TRP A 80 3.02 7.89 -13.66
CA TRP A 80 2.33 6.97 -12.77
C TRP A 80 2.38 7.42 -11.31
N THR A 81 3.57 7.79 -10.82
CA THR A 81 3.76 8.29 -9.45
C THR A 81 3.08 9.65 -9.26
N GLY A 82 3.18 10.54 -10.25
CA GLY A 82 2.47 11.82 -10.24
C GLY A 82 0.95 11.63 -10.19
N GLY A 83 0.41 10.72 -10.98
CA GLY A 83 -1.01 10.35 -10.96
C GLY A 83 -1.46 9.83 -9.60
N TYR A 84 -0.64 8.99 -8.96
CA TYR A 84 -0.92 8.51 -7.59
C TYR A 84 -0.98 9.64 -6.57
N VAL A 85 -0.04 10.59 -6.63
CA VAL A 85 -0.04 11.78 -5.76
C VAL A 85 -1.28 12.63 -6.00
N LEU A 86 -1.65 12.86 -7.26
CA LEU A 86 -2.88 13.59 -7.60
C LEU A 86 -4.13 12.89 -7.05
N LEU A 87 -4.24 11.57 -7.19
CA LEU A 87 -5.33 10.80 -6.59
C LEU A 87 -5.32 10.91 -5.06
N ALA A 88 -4.16 10.79 -4.41
CA ALA A 88 -4.06 10.91 -2.96
C ALA A 88 -4.49 12.30 -2.46
N LEU A 89 -4.15 13.37 -3.19
CA LEU A 89 -4.51 14.74 -2.81
C LEU A 89 -5.97 15.07 -3.14
N LEU A 90 -6.46 14.64 -4.30
CA LEU A 90 -7.78 15.02 -4.80
C LEU A 90 -8.86 14.07 -4.32
N LEU A 91 -8.64 12.76 -4.29
CA LEU A 91 -9.67 11.77 -3.97
C LEU A 91 -9.74 11.43 -2.49
N ALA A 92 -8.59 11.30 -1.81
CA ALA A 92 -8.57 10.89 -0.41
C ALA A 92 -9.37 11.81 0.54
N PRO A 93 -9.40 13.16 0.36
CA PRO A 93 -10.26 14.02 1.17
C PRO A 93 -11.75 13.73 1.02
N TYR A 94 -12.22 13.39 -0.19
CA TYR A 94 -13.62 13.03 -0.41
C TYR A 94 -13.96 11.68 0.21
N LEU A 95 -13.09 10.68 0.04
CA LEU A 95 -13.29 9.36 0.66
C LEU A 95 -13.34 9.45 2.19
N ARG A 96 -12.51 10.31 2.80
CA ARG A 96 -12.57 10.57 4.25
C ARG A 96 -13.90 11.18 4.70
N LYS A 97 -14.53 12.01 3.87
CA LYS A 97 -15.85 12.62 4.17
C LYS A 97 -16.99 11.61 4.10
N CYS A 98 -16.87 10.53 3.32
CA CYS A 98 -17.87 9.46 3.25
C CYS A 98 -17.99 8.63 4.54
N GLY A 99 -16.96 8.64 5.40
CA GLY A 99 -17.00 7.96 6.70
C GLY A 99 -17.02 6.42 6.64
N LYS A 100 -16.75 5.83 5.48
CA LYS A 100 -16.67 4.38 5.26
C LYS A 100 -15.23 3.87 5.27
N PHE A 101 -15.05 2.58 5.50
CA PHE A 101 -13.72 1.98 5.64
C PHE A 101 -13.25 1.27 4.36
N THR A 102 -14.18 0.82 3.50
CA THR A 102 -13.86 0.08 2.28
C THR A 102 -14.42 0.76 1.03
N GLY A 103 -13.78 0.53 -0.12
CA GLY A 103 -14.25 1.06 -1.40
C GLY A 103 -15.63 0.51 -1.80
N SER A 104 -15.93 -0.73 -1.44
CA SER A 104 -17.22 -1.37 -1.67
C SER A 104 -18.36 -0.66 -0.94
N GLU A 105 -18.15 -0.23 0.31
CA GLU A 105 -19.15 0.55 1.05
C GLU A 105 -19.38 1.92 0.40
N VAL A 106 -18.31 2.57 -0.05
CA VAL A 106 -18.37 3.87 -0.74
C VAL A 106 -19.12 3.78 -2.07
N SER A 107 -18.94 2.69 -2.82
CA SER A 107 -19.69 2.45 -4.06
C SER A 107 -21.12 2.00 -3.78
N GLY A 108 -21.32 1.21 -2.74
CA GLY A 108 -22.62 0.70 -2.33
C GLY A 108 -23.60 1.83 -1.99
N ASP A 109 -23.15 2.80 -1.20
CA ASP A 109 -23.93 4.00 -0.86
C ASP A 109 -24.27 4.86 -2.09
N ARG A 110 -23.46 4.83 -3.16
CA ARG A 110 -23.74 5.61 -4.38
C ARG A 110 -24.72 4.93 -5.33
N VAL A 111 -24.67 3.60 -5.41
CA VAL A 111 -25.38 2.81 -6.42
C VAL A 111 -26.69 2.22 -5.87
N TYR A 112 -26.75 1.95 -4.55
CA TYR A 112 -27.90 1.33 -3.88
C TYR A 112 -28.63 2.29 -2.91
N SER A 113 -28.34 3.59 -2.96
CA SER A 113 -29.20 4.58 -2.29
C SER A 113 -30.55 4.66 -3.04
N PRO A 114 -31.68 4.44 -2.35
CA PRO A 114 -33.02 4.58 -2.95
C PRO A 114 -33.32 6.00 -3.41
#